data_AF-A0A537MXC9-F1
#
_entry.id   AF-A0A537MXC9-F1
#
_cell.length_a   1.000
_cell.length_b   1.000
_cell.length_c   1.000
_cell.angle_alpha   90.00
_cell.angle_beta   90.00
_cell.angle_gamma   90.00
#
_symmetry.space_group_name_H-M   'P 1'
#
loop_
_entity.id
_entity.type
_entity.pdbx_description
1 polymer ?
#
loop_
_entity_poly.entity_id
_entity_poly.type
_entity_poly.pdbx_seq_one_letter_code
_entity_poly.pdbx_strand_id
1 'polypeptide(L)'
;IIKPQYAVERLYHHIKDRDHYITTEVGQHQMWAAQFLKFEKPNHWMTSGGLGTMGYGLPAAMGVQIAHPDALVIDVAGEASIMMNIQELSTVAQYRLPVKIFILNNQYMGMVRQWQELLHGGRYSESYMESLPDFVKLAEAFGAVGLRCHDPAKLDDTIKEMIDVKKPVVVDVAVDKAENCFPMIPSGAAHYDMLLGPEDRAARPVSEEGMVLV
;
A
#
# COMPACT_ATOMS: atom_id res chain seq x y z
N ILE A 1 5.68 -13.86 -10.57
CA ILE A 1 5.82 -12.77 -9.57
C ILE A 1 4.66 -11.81 -9.75
N ILE A 2 4.04 -11.33 -8.68
CA ILE A 2 2.92 -10.40 -8.77
C ILE A 2 3.48 -8.98 -8.91
N LYS A 3 3.04 -8.24 -9.93
CA LYS A 3 3.33 -6.81 -10.03
C LYS A 3 2.39 -6.04 -9.10
N PRO A 4 2.87 -5.08 -8.29
CA PRO A 4 2.01 -4.35 -7.36
C PRO A 4 0.89 -3.57 -8.07
N GLN A 5 1.16 -3.00 -9.24
CA GLN A 5 0.16 -2.35 -10.10
C GLN A 5 -0.96 -3.33 -10.47
N TYR A 6 -0.58 -4.53 -10.94
CA TYR A 6 -1.53 -5.59 -11.27
C TYR A 6 -2.37 -6.00 -10.05
N ALA A 7 -1.77 -6.08 -8.86
CA ALA A 7 -2.51 -6.39 -7.64
C ALA A 7 -3.58 -5.34 -7.31
N VAL A 8 -3.26 -4.06 -7.46
CA VAL A 8 -4.22 -2.97 -7.24
C VAL A 8 -5.30 -2.96 -8.33
N GLU A 9 -4.96 -3.20 -9.60
CA GLU A 9 -5.93 -3.31 -10.70
C GLU A 9 -6.91 -4.46 -10.48
N ARG A 10 -6.41 -5.63 -10.06
CA ARG A 10 -7.26 -6.78 -9.72
C ARG A 10 -8.12 -6.49 -8.51
N LEU A 11 -7.58 -5.84 -7.48
CA LEU A 11 -8.38 -5.37 -6.34
C LEU A 11 -9.53 -4.48 -6.81
N TYR A 12 -9.24 -3.45 -7.60
CA TYR A 12 -10.26 -2.54 -8.15
C TYR A 12 -11.34 -3.30 -8.94
N HIS A 13 -10.94 -4.25 -9.78
CA HIS A 13 -11.86 -5.04 -10.58
C HIS A 13 -12.94 -5.75 -9.75
N HIS A 14 -12.60 -6.25 -8.55
CA HIS A 14 -13.54 -6.98 -7.68
C HIS A 14 -14.37 -6.06 -6.75
N ILE A 15 -14.01 -4.79 -6.63
CA ILE A 15 -14.67 -3.85 -5.69
C ILE A 15 -15.38 -2.68 -6.38
N LYS A 16 -15.10 -2.41 -7.67
CA LYS A 16 -15.62 -1.24 -8.40
C LYS A 16 -17.14 -1.07 -8.36
N ASP A 17 -17.90 -2.17 -8.32
CA ASP A 17 -19.36 -2.17 -8.32
C ASP A 17 -19.95 -2.25 -6.89
N ARG A 18 -19.11 -2.12 -5.87
CA ARG A 18 -19.49 -2.14 -4.44
C ARG A 18 -19.35 -0.74 -3.84
N ASP A 19 -20.13 -0.48 -2.79
CA ASP A 19 -19.86 0.70 -1.94
C ASP A 19 -18.62 0.42 -1.09
N HIS A 20 -17.50 1.02 -1.48
CA HIS A 20 -16.19 0.76 -0.88
C HIS A 20 -15.46 2.05 -0.51
N TYR A 21 -14.67 1.98 0.55
CA TYR A 21 -13.83 3.05 1.04
C TYR A 21 -12.39 2.57 1.12
N ILE A 22 -11.46 3.41 0.69
CA ILE A 22 -10.04 3.08 0.67
C ILE A 22 -9.32 3.97 1.66
N THR A 23 -8.61 3.34 2.59
CA THR A 23 -7.52 3.97 3.30
C THR A 23 -6.20 3.52 2.70
N THR A 24 -5.16 4.32 2.88
CA THR A 24 -3.82 3.83 2.62
C THR A 24 -2.87 4.16 3.75
N GLU A 25 -1.89 3.30 3.86
CA GLU A 25 -0.60 3.61 4.42
C GLU A 25 0.20 4.57 3.52
N VAL A 26 1.50 4.79 3.79
CA VAL A 26 2.35 5.74 3.03
C VAL A 26 3.53 5.03 2.36
N GLY A 27 3.73 5.28 1.06
CA GLY A 27 4.83 4.71 0.27
C GLY A 27 4.45 4.47 -1.19
N GLN A 28 5.13 3.53 -1.87
CA GLN A 28 4.81 3.21 -3.27
C GLN A 28 3.38 2.65 -3.45
N HIS A 29 2.92 1.82 -2.51
CA HIS A 29 1.55 1.29 -2.50
C HIS A 29 0.49 2.39 -2.47
N GLN A 30 0.73 3.51 -1.77
CA GLN A 30 -0.16 4.67 -1.76
C GLN A 30 -0.30 5.27 -3.15
N MET A 31 0.83 5.40 -3.88
CA MET A 31 0.83 5.94 -5.24
C MET A 31 0.14 5.00 -6.22
N TRP A 32 0.44 3.70 -6.17
CA TRP A 32 -0.25 2.71 -7.01
C TRP A 32 -1.74 2.63 -6.69
N ALA A 33 -2.13 2.70 -5.42
CA ALA A 33 -3.54 2.82 -5.04
C ALA A 33 -4.19 4.05 -5.66
N ALA A 34 -3.53 5.21 -5.62
CA ALA A 34 -4.05 6.45 -6.22
C ALA A 34 -4.12 6.39 -7.76
N GLN A 35 -3.20 5.67 -8.41
CA GLN A 35 -3.13 5.55 -9.87
C GLN A 35 -4.15 4.55 -10.44
N PHE A 36 -4.34 3.40 -9.77
CA PHE A 36 -5.05 2.26 -10.33
C PHE A 36 -6.43 2.02 -9.71
N LEU A 37 -6.73 2.60 -8.54
CA LEU A 37 -8.10 2.66 -8.01
C LEU A 37 -8.81 3.91 -8.56
N LYS A 38 -10.10 3.79 -8.88
CA LYS A 38 -10.91 4.93 -9.33
C LYS A 38 -12.00 5.25 -8.33
N PHE A 39 -12.21 6.54 -8.09
CA PHE A 39 -13.17 7.06 -7.12
C PHE A 39 -14.15 7.98 -7.83
N GLU A 40 -15.44 7.64 -7.80
CA GLU A 40 -16.50 8.43 -8.44
C GLU A 40 -17.32 9.26 -7.43
N LYS A 41 -17.04 9.09 -6.13
CA LYS A 41 -17.75 9.75 -5.03
C LYS A 41 -16.75 10.47 -4.10
N PRO A 42 -17.13 11.63 -3.53
CA PRO A 42 -16.29 12.33 -2.56
C PRO A 42 -16.17 11.54 -1.26
N ASN A 43 -15.05 11.67 -0.56
CA ASN A 43 -14.79 11.04 0.76
C ASN A 43 -14.68 9.50 0.76
N HIS A 44 -14.35 8.89 -0.38
CA HIS A 44 -14.06 7.45 -0.48
C HIS A 44 -12.55 7.11 -0.44
N TRP A 45 -11.70 8.13 -0.32
CA TRP A 45 -10.24 8.03 -0.31
C TRP A 45 -9.67 8.79 0.89
N MET A 46 -9.07 8.06 1.83
CA MET A 46 -8.48 8.59 3.05
C MET A 46 -7.00 8.23 3.09
N THR A 47 -6.13 9.20 2.86
CA THR A 47 -4.69 8.98 2.85
C THR A 47 -3.96 10.13 3.52
N SER A 48 -2.82 9.86 4.16
CA SER A 48 -1.96 10.91 4.70
C SER A 48 -1.10 11.51 3.60
N GLY A 49 -1.56 12.62 3.03
CA GLY A 49 -0.86 13.33 1.94
C GLY A 49 0.15 14.35 2.45
N GLY A 50 -0.31 15.37 3.18
CA GLY A 50 0.54 16.53 3.55
C GLY A 50 1.71 16.18 4.47
N LEU A 51 1.46 15.40 5.53
CA LEU A 51 2.51 14.97 6.46
C LEU A 51 3.14 13.63 6.06
N GLY A 52 2.44 12.78 5.28
CA GLY A 52 2.97 11.49 4.86
C GLY A 52 3.22 10.52 6.02
N THR A 53 2.27 10.41 6.96
CA THR A 53 2.43 9.61 8.17
C THR A 53 2.25 8.11 7.91
N MET A 54 3.33 7.33 8.04
CA MET A 54 3.26 5.86 8.08
C MET A 54 2.53 5.37 9.33
N GLY A 55 1.76 4.28 9.22
CA GLY A 55 0.87 3.76 10.26
C GLY A 55 -0.52 4.41 10.28
N TYR A 56 -0.85 5.24 9.29
CA TYR A 56 -2.12 5.96 9.23
C TYR A 56 -3.30 5.08 8.78
N GLY A 57 -3.04 4.16 7.85
CA GLY A 57 -4.05 3.41 7.10
C GLY A 57 -4.99 2.61 7.99
N LEU A 58 -4.44 1.72 8.82
CA LEU A 58 -5.24 0.84 9.68
C LEU A 58 -6.12 1.60 10.69
N PRO A 59 -5.60 2.57 11.49
CA PRO A 59 -6.46 3.38 12.37
C PRO A 59 -7.52 4.20 11.61
N ALA A 60 -7.19 4.73 10.43
CA ALA A 60 -8.16 5.42 9.59
C ALA A 60 -9.27 4.46 9.11
N ALA A 61 -8.91 3.23 8.72
CA ALA A 61 -9.86 2.22 8.25
C ALA A 61 -10.86 1.84 9.34
N MET A 62 -10.39 1.76 10.59
CA MET A 62 -11.28 1.57 11.75
C MET A 62 -12.31 2.68 11.87
N GLY A 63 -11.87 3.94 11.83
CA GLY A 63 -12.77 5.09 11.92
C GLY A 63 -13.80 5.11 10.79
N VAL A 64 -13.36 4.83 9.57
CA VAL A 64 -14.23 4.74 8.38
C VAL A 64 -15.23 3.60 8.53
N GLN A 65 -14.80 2.41 8.97
CA GLN A 65 -15.70 1.26 9.12
C GLN A 65 -16.74 1.49 10.22
N ILE A 66 -16.41 2.26 11.27
CA ILE A 66 -17.37 2.68 12.29
C ILE A 66 -18.40 3.66 11.69
N ALA A 67 -17.96 4.61 10.87
CA ALA A 67 -18.84 5.57 10.21
C ALA A 67 -19.71 4.94 9.10
N HIS A 68 -19.23 3.86 8.48
CA HIS A 68 -19.89 3.16 7.37
C HIS A 68 -19.95 1.64 7.63
N PRO A 69 -20.82 1.17 8.56
CA PRO A 69 -20.82 -0.23 9.02
C PRO A 69 -21.07 -1.28 7.93
N ASP A 70 -21.86 -0.92 6.90
CA ASP A 70 -22.26 -1.83 5.83
C ASP A 70 -21.35 -1.76 4.58
N ALA A 71 -20.44 -0.78 4.54
CA ALA A 71 -19.54 -0.58 3.40
C ALA A 71 -18.31 -1.48 3.47
N LEU A 72 -17.70 -1.74 2.31
CA LEU A 72 -16.44 -2.45 2.21
C LEU A 72 -15.27 -1.49 2.46
N VAL A 73 -14.63 -1.56 3.63
CA VAL A 73 -13.47 -0.72 3.95
C VAL A 73 -12.18 -1.51 3.77
N ILE A 74 -11.29 -1.00 2.91
CA ILE A 74 -10.02 -1.64 2.57
C ILE A 74 -8.87 -0.67 2.87
N ASP A 75 -7.91 -1.15 3.64
CA ASP A 75 -6.62 -0.52 3.84
C ASP A 75 -5.60 -1.09 2.86
N VAL A 76 -5.15 -0.28 1.89
CA VAL A 76 -4.07 -0.66 0.98
C VAL A 76 -2.74 -0.29 1.64
N ALA A 77 -2.02 -1.32 2.08
CA ALA A 77 -0.90 -1.17 2.98
C ALA A 77 0.43 -1.56 2.34
N GLY A 78 1.51 -0.91 2.77
CA GLY A 78 2.87 -1.43 2.65
C GLY A 78 3.29 -2.11 3.94
N GLU A 79 4.07 -3.17 3.83
CA GLU A 79 4.50 -4.00 4.95
C GLU A 79 5.30 -3.23 6.02
N ALA A 80 6.11 -2.26 5.62
CA ALA A 80 6.85 -1.42 6.56
C ALA A 80 5.93 -0.43 7.30
N SER A 81 4.91 0.08 6.60
CA SER A 81 4.01 1.10 7.16
C SER A 81 2.98 0.49 8.11
N ILE A 82 2.39 -0.65 7.75
CA ILE A 82 1.40 -1.32 8.61
C ILE A 82 2.01 -1.73 9.96
N MET A 83 3.29 -2.10 9.98
CA MET A 83 4.01 -2.47 11.20
C MET A 83 4.10 -1.32 12.22
N MET A 84 3.94 -0.06 11.81
CA MET A 84 3.95 1.08 12.73
C MET A 84 2.77 1.05 13.72
N ASN A 85 1.61 0.54 13.29
CA ASN A 85 0.38 0.49 14.09
C ASN A 85 -0.36 -0.85 14.03
N ILE A 86 0.34 -1.94 13.73
CA ILE A 86 -0.26 -3.28 13.57
C ILE A 86 -0.97 -3.78 14.85
N GLN A 87 -0.60 -3.26 16.02
CA GLN A 87 -1.27 -3.56 17.29
C GLN A 87 -2.76 -3.21 17.29
N GLU A 88 -3.19 -2.29 16.43
CA GLU A 88 -4.60 -1.90 16.30
C GLU A 88 -5.49 -3.01 15.72
N LEU A 89 -4.92 -4.11 15.20
CA LEU A 89 -5.67 -5.34 14.94
C LEU A 89 -6.42 -5.84 16.18
N SER A 90 -5.86 -5.62 17.38
CA SER A 90 -6.55 -5.88 18.65
C SER A 90 -7.84 -5.06 18.78
N THR A 91 -7.77 -3.76 18.47
CA THR A 91 -8.93 -2.86 18.52
C THR A 91 -9.96 -3.23 17.46
N VAL A 92 -9.51 -3.49 16.22
CA VAL A 92 -10.36 -3.99 15.13
C VAL A 92 -11.13 -5.25 15.54
N ALA A 93 -10.46 -6.20 16.19
CA ALA A 93 -11.09 -7.42 16.70
C ALA A 93 -12.08 -7.15 17.84
N GLN A 94 -11.72 -6.29 18.80
CA GLN A 94 -12.59 -5.90 19.92
C GLN A 94 -13.93 -5.33 19.43
N TYR A 95 -13.89 -4.49 18.41
CA TYR A 95 -15.09 -3.88 17.81
C TYR A 95 -15.71 -4.71 16.68
N ARG A 96 -15.14 -5.88 16.35
CA ARG A 96 -15.59 -6.78 15.28
C ARG A 96 -15.72 -6.06 13.93
N LEU A 97 -14.82 -5.12 13.66
CA LEU A 97 -14.85 -4.31 12.44
C LEU A 97 -14.35 -5.16 11.26
N PRO A 98 -15.14 -5.36 10.19
CA PRO A 98 -14.76 -6.26 9.08
C PRO A 98 -13.76 -5.64 8.10
N VAL A 99 -12.82 -4.81 8.58
CA VAL A 99 -11.79 -4.12 7.78
C VAL A 99 -10.92 -5.12 7.01
N LYS A 100 -10.60 -4.79 5.76
CA LYS A 100 -9.71 -5.58 4.90
C LYS A 100 -8.35 -4.91 4.78
N ILE A 101 -7.29 -5.52 5.28
CA ILE A 101 -5.92 -5.02 5.13
C ILE A 101 -5.29 -5.76 3.95
N PHE A 102 -4.98 -5.03 2.87
CA PHE A 102 -4.40 -5.55 1.64
C PHE A 102 -2.95 -5.08 1.51
N ILE A 103 -2.01 -5.91 1.99
CA ILE A 103 -0.59 -5.59 2.07
C ILE A 103 0.09 -5.92 0.74
N LEU A 104 0.71 -4.93 0.11
CA LEU A 104 1.63 -5.10 -1.01
C LEU A 104 3.05 -5.27 -0.45
N ASN A 105 3.40 -6.51 -0.11
CA ASN A 105 4.64 -6.85 0.59
C ASN A 105 5.81 -6.98 -0.39
N ASN A 106 6.69 -5.98 -0.40
CA ASN A 106 7.87 -5.96 -1.25
C ASN A 106 9.20 -6.13 -0.47
N GLN A 107 9.13 -6.22 0.85
CA GLN A 107 10.23 -6.37 1.82
C GLN A 107 11.17 -5.16 1.92
N TYR A 108 10.69 -3.98 1.55
CA TYR A 108 11.43 -2.72 1.59
C TYR A 108 10.53 -1.55 2.00
N MET A 109 11.15 -0.49 2.53
CA MET A 109 10.61 0.86 2.45
C MET A 109 10.69 1.34 1.00
N GLY A 110 9.82 0.81 0.14
CA GLY A 110 9.95 0.89 -1.32
C GLY A 110 10.12 2.29 -1.90
N MET A 111 9.47 3.31 -1.30
CA MET A 111 9.63 4.70 -1.74
C MET A 111 11.05 5.21 -1.48
N VAL A 112 11.59 4.95 -0.29
CA VAL A 112 12.98 5.30 0.07
C VAL A 112 13.97 4.53 -0.82
N ARG A 113 13.72 3.24 -1.04
CA ARG A 113 14.52 2.41 -1.96
C ARG A 113 14.56 3.01 -3.37
N GLN A 114 13.41 3.38 -3.94
CA GLN A 114 13.33 3.98 -5.28
C GLN A 114 14.21 5.23 -5.39
N TRP A 115 14.18 6.11 -4.39
CA TRP A 115 15.03 7.29 -4.39
C TRP A 115 16.52 6.96 -4.22
N GLN A 116 16.86 5.97 -3.39
CA GLN A 116 18.23 5.47 -3.27
C GLN A 116 18.76 4.90 -4.59
N GLU A 117 17.92 4.23 -5.39
CA GLU A 117 18.26 3.77 -6.75
C GLU A 117 18.53 4.95 -7.68
N LEU A 118 17.60 5.90 -7.73
CA LEU A 118 17.64 6.99 -8.71
C LEU A 118 18.71 8.04 -8.41
N LEU A 119 18.96 8.36 -7.13
CA LEU A 119 19.82 9.47 -6.71
C LEU A 119 21.12 9.05 -6.06
N HIS A 120 21.18 7.86 -5.46
CA HIS A 120 22.33 7.42 -4.66
C HIS A 120 23.02 6.17 -5.24
N GLY A 121 22.83 5.91 -6.54
CA GLY A 121 23.49 4.82 -7.26
C GLY A 121 23.16 3.43 -6.73
N GLY A 122 21.96 3.24 -6.16
CA GLY A 122 21.52 1.95 -5.60
C GLY A 122 22.17 1.60 -4.26
N ARG A 123 22.66 2.58 -3.51
CA ARG A 123 23.16 2.38 -2.14
C ARG A 123 21.99 2.29 -1.16
N TYR A 124 21.49 1.08 -0.93
CA TYR A 124 20.41 0.83 0.01
C TYR A 124 20.89 0.98 1.46
N SER A 125 20.47 2.05 2.13
CA SER A 125 20.81 2.33 3.53
C SER A 125 19.55 2.21 4.37
N GLU A 126 19.47 1.16 5.20
CA GLU A 126 18.39 0.92 6.17
C GLU A 126 16.96 0.94 5.59
N SER A 127 16.82 0.65 4.29
CA SER A 127 15.53 0.63 3.58
C SER A 127 14.98 -0.78 3.35
N TYR A 128 15.70 -1.82 3.79
CA TYR A 128 15.28 -3.22 3.69
C TYR A 128 14.56 -3.67 4.98
N MET A 129 13.67 -4.65 4.86
CA MET A 129 12.84 -5.12 5.98
C MET A 129 13.00 -6.64 6.18
N GLU A 130 14.14 -7.08 6.70
CA GLU A 130 14.41 -8.52 6.95
C GLU A 130 13.66 -9.06 8.19
N SER A 131 13.28 -8.17 9.12
CA SER A 131 12.64 -8.51 10.39
C SER A 131 11.11 -8.62 10.33
N LEU A 132 10.52 -8.70 9.13
CA LEU A 132 9.07 -8.77 8.97
C LEU A 132 8.48 -10.04 9.62
N PRO A 133 7.37 -9.92 10.36
CA PRO A 133 6.69 -11.08 10.92
C PRO A 133 5.93 -11.85 9.84
N ASP A 134 5.49 -13.06 10.20
CA ASP A 134 4.49 -13.77 9.40
C ASP A 134 3.11 -13.12 9.60
N PHE A 135 2.70 -12.25 8.66
CA PHE A 135 1.44 -11.51 8.74
C PHE A 135 0.19 -12.40 8.86
N VAL A 136 0.22 -13.62 8.30
CA VAL A 136 -0.90 -14.56 8.42
C VAL A 136 -1.06 -14.98 9.89
N LYS A 137 0.02 -15.44 10.51
CA LYS A 137 0.01 -15.85 11.92
C LYS A 137 -0.27 -14.69 12.86
N LEU A 138 0.23 -13.49 12.52
CA LEU A 138 -0.03 -12.29 13.30
C LEU A 138 -1.51 -11.92 13.28
N ALA A 139 -2.16 -11.98 12.11
CA ALA A 139 -3.60 -11.77 11.99
C ALA A 139 -4.40 -12.78 12.84
N GLU A 140 -4.04 -14.06 12.74
CA GLU A 140 -4.66 -15.13 13.53
C GLU A 140 -4.49 -14.91 15.04
N ALA A 141 -3.32 -14.43 15.49
CA ALA A 141 -3.05 -14.11 16.89
C ALA A 141 -3.98 -13.01 17.45
N PHE A 142 -4.43 -12.08 16.61
CA PHE A 142 -5.43 -11.06 16.97
C PHE A 142 -6.88 -11.51 16.70
N GLY A 143 -7.11 -12.73 16.21
CA GLY A 143 -8.44 -13.24 15.88
C GLY A 143 -8.99 -12.78 14.53
N ALA A 144 -8.15 -12.17 13.69
CA ALA A 144 -8.44 -11.87 12.29
C ALA A 144 -8.14 -13.09 11.39
N VAL A 145 -8.61 -13.05 10.14
CA VAL A 145 -8.27 -14.06 9.12
C VAL A 145 -7.01 -13.62 8.39
N GLY A 146 -5.99 -14.49 8.34
CA GLY A 146 -4.78 -14.25 7.55
C GLY A 146 -4.84 -14.98 6.21
N LEU A 147 -4.54 -14.30 5.12
CA LEU A 147 -4.39 -14.86 3.77
C LEU A 147 -3.02 -14.47 3.21
N ARG A 148 -2.42 -15.33 2.39
CA ARG A 148 -1.17 -15.03 1.68
C ARG A 148 -1.28 -15.39 0.21
N CYS A 149 -0.80 -14.51 -0.67
CA CYS A 149 -0.76 -14.74 -2.10
C CYS A 149 0.63 -14.43 -2.68
N HIS A 150 1.22 -15.38 -3.39
CA HIS A 150 2.49 -15.22 -4.11
C HIS A 150 2.40 -15.65 -5.58
N ASP A 151 1.27 -16.23 -5.99
CA ASP A 151 0.99 -16.68 -7.34
C ASP A 151 -0.03 -15.75 -8.01
N PRO A 152 0.34 -15.05 -9.10
CA PRO A 152 -0.60 -14.22 -9.87
C PRO A 152 -1.89 -14.93 -10.28
N ALA A 153 -1.85 -16.25 -10.52
CA ALA A 153 -3.04 -17.02 -10.91
C ALA A 153 -4.04 -17.22 -9.75
N LYS A 154 -3.60 -17.05 -8.51
CA LYS A 154 -4.42 -17.19 -7.29
C LYS A 154 -4.92 -15.87 -6.72
N LEU A 155 -4.39 -14.75 -7.22
CA LEU A 155 -4.66 -13.42 -6.69
C LEU A 155 -6.16 -13.07 -6.70
N ASP A 156 -6.86 -13.37 -7.78
CA ASP A 156 -8.30 -13.13 -7.86
C ASP A 156 -9.12 -13.93 -6.84
N ASP A 157 -8.75 -15.19 -6.62
CA ASP A 157 -9.43 -16.04 -5.65
C ASP A 157 -9.17 -15.56 -4.22
N THR A 158 -7.93 -15.15 -3.92
CA THR A 158 -7.58 -14.53 -2.63
C THR A 158 -8.35 -13.23 -2.38
N ILE A 159 -8.50 -12.37 -3.38
CA ILE A 159 -9.25 -11.11 -3.26
C ILE A 159 -10.74 -11.39 -3.00
N LYS A 160 -11.34 -12.36 -3.70
CA LYS A 160 -12.73 -12.75 -3.46
C LYS A 160 -12.93 -13.30 -2.05
N GLU A 161 -12.04 -14.20 -1.62
CA GLU A 161 -12.07 -14.76 -0.26
C GLU A 161 -11.98 -13.65 0.80
N MET A 162 -11.05 -12.70 0.63
CA MET A 162 -10.92 -11.53 1.52
C MET A 162 -12.23 -10.74 1.64
N ILE A 163 -12.91 -10.51 0.52
CA ILE A 163 -14.15 -9.72 0.47
C ILE A 163 -15.32 -10.48 1.11
N ASP A 164 -15.41 -11.79 0.91
CA ASP A 164 -16.54 -12.60 1.37
C ASP A 164 -16.51 -12.86 2.89
N VAL A 165 -15.31 -12.87 3.49
CA VAL A 165 -15.13 -13.04 4.93
C VAL A 165 -15.74 -11.87 5.71
N LYS A 166 -16.60 -12.18 6.70
CA LYS A 166 -17.28 -11.18 7.57
C LYS A 166 -16.46 -10.76 8.81
N LYS A 167 -15.21 -11.18 8.88
CA LYS A 167 -14.24 -10.84 9.92
C LYS A 167 -13.20 -9.85 9.38
N PRO A 168 -12.36 -9.24 10.24
CA PRO A 168 -11.16 -8.56 9.75
C PRO A 168 -10.28 -9.55 8.99
N VAL A 169 -9.67 -9.10 7.89
CA VAL A 169 -8.79 -9.93 7.06
C VAL A 169 -7.49 -9.20 6.81
N VAL A 170 -6.36 -9.88 6.99
CA VAL A 170 -5.04 -9.42 6.54
C VAL A 170 -4.62 -10.28 5.37
N VAL A 171 -4.41 -9.66 4.22
CA VAL A 171 -3.90 -10.31 3.02
C VAL A 171 -2.46 -9.86 2.79
N ASP A 172 -1.53 -10.80 2.83
CA ASP A 172 -0.12 -10.62 2.53
C ASP A 172 0.16 -11.00 1.06
N VAL A 173 0.23 -10.00 0.18
CA VAL A 173 0.53 -10.21 -1.25
C VAL A 173 2.01 -9.98 -1.49
N ALA A 174 2.74 -11.05 -1.78
CA ALA A 174 4.15 -10.95 -2.16
C ALA A 174 4.27 -10.35 -3.57
N VAL A 175 4.81 -9.14 -3.66
CA VAL A 175 4.95 -8.40 -4.91
C VAL A 175 6.42 -8.24 -5.32
N ASP A 176 6.64 -7.83 -6.56
CA ASP A 176 7.97 -7.57 -7.09
C ASP A 176 8.66 -6.41 -6.38
N LYS A 177 9.77 -6.72 -5.70
CA LYS A 177 10.59 -5.77 -4.95
C LYS A 177 11.36 -4.77 -5.79
N ALA A 178 11.51 -5.00 -7.10
CA ALA A 178 12.26 -4.13 -7.99
C ALA A 178 11.44 -2.95 -8.55
N GLU A 179 10.12 -2.94 -8.33
CA GLU A 179 9.20 -2.02 -9.01
C GLU A 179 9.28 -0.58 -8.51
N ASN A 180 9.21 0.38 -9.43
CA ASN A 180 9.25 1.82 -9.12
C ASN A 180 7.96 2.51 -9.57
N CYS A 181 7.54 3.56 -8.86
CA CYS A 181 6.37 4.35 -9.20
C CYS A 181 6.71 5.33 -10.33
N PHE A 182 5.97 5.20 -11.43
CA PHE A 182 5.97 6.11 -12.56
C PHE A 182 4.52 6.44 -12.97
N PRO A 183 4.27 7.58 -13.64
CA PRO A 183 5.25 8.61 -13.95
C PRO A 183 5.71 9.40 -12.70
N MET A 184 6.88 10.02 -12.78
CA MET A 184 7.49 10.76 -11.67
C MET A 184 8.07 12.09 -12.15
N ILE A 185 7.79 13.18 -11.42
CA ILE A 185 8.47 14.46 -11.63
C ILE A 185 9.56 14.58 -10.55
N PRO A 186 10.85 14.59 -10.92
CA PRO A 186 11.93 14.77 -9.95
C PRO A 186 11.78 16.07 -9.16
N SER A 187 12.24 16.08 -7.91
CA SER A 187 12.20 17.27 -7.06
C SER A 187 12.88 18.46 -7.75
N GLY A 188 12.17 19.58 -7.84
CA GLY A 188 12.64 20.81 -8.50
C GLY A 188 12.48 20.84 -10.03
N ALA A 189 11.95 19.80 -10.67
CA ALA A 189 11.67 19.78 -12.10
C ALA A 189 10.28 20.38 -12.44
N ALA A 190 10.09 20.83 -13.69
CA ALA A 190 8.80 21.32 -14.15
C ALA A 190 7.83 20.16 -14.46
N HIS A 191 6.51 20.44 -14.50
CA HIS A 191 5.50 19.40 -14.78
C HIS A 191 5.68 18.64 -16.10
N TYR A 192 6.32 19.26 -17.10
CA TYR A 192 6.59 18.63 -18.40
C TYR A 192 7.90 17.81 -18.42
N ASP A 193 8.75 17.92 -17.40
CA ASP A 193 10.01 17.18 -17.27
C ASP A 193 9.80 15.85 -16.52
N MET A 194 8.76 15.13 -16.91
CA MET A 194 8.29 13.93 -16.25
C MET A 194 9.03 12.68 -16.76
N LEU A 195 9.45 11.82 -15.84
CA LEU A 195 9.92 10.47 -16.15
C LEU A 195 8.70 9.56 -16.29
N LEU A 196 8.52 8.97 -17.46
CA LEU A 196 7.39 8.09 -17.78
C LEU A 196 7.69 6.63 -17.45
N GLY A 197 8.96 6.24 -17.42
CA GLY A 197 9.37 4.87 -17.10
C GLY A 197 10.82 4.72 -16.64
N PRO A 198 11.24 3.48 -16.36
CA PRO A 198 12.56 3.17 -15.79
C PRO A 198 13.74 3.46 -16.74
N GLU A 199 13.48 3.57 -18.04
CA GLU A 199 14.50 3.92 -19.03
C GLU A 199 14.75 5.43 -19.12
N ASP A 200 13.82 6.24 -18.60
CA ASP A 200 13.92 7.69 -18.66
C ASP A 200 14.95 8.22 -17.65
N ARG A 201 15.68 9.23 -18.07
CA ARG A 201 16.65 9.92 -17.23
C ARG A 201 16.23 11.36 -17.02
N ALA A 202 16.39 11.85 -15.79
CA ALA A 202 16.15 13.25 -15.49
C ALA A 202 17.04 14.13 -16.38
N ALA A 203 16.42 15.11 -17.06
CA ALA A 203 17.13 16.04 -17.94
C ALA A 203 18.18 16.88 -17.17
N ARG A 204 18.00 17.02 -15.85
CA ARG A 204 18.95 17.64 -14.93
C ARG A 204 19.18 16.71 -13.74
N PRO A 205 20.42 16.60 -13.22
CA PRO A 205 20.66 15.93 -11.96
C PRO A 205 19.88 16.66 -10.85
N VAL A 206 19.36 15.91 -9.88
CA VAL A 206 18.78 16.48 -8.67
C VAL A 206 19.88 17.28 -7.95
N SER A 207 19.55 18.48 -7.49
CA SER A 207 20.51 19.32 -6.76
C SER A 207 21.00 18.62 -5.49
N GLU A 208 22.18 18.97 -4.98
CA GLU A 208 22.65 18.46 -3.69
C GLU A 208 21.63 18.73 -2.57
N GLU A 209 21.00 19.91 -2.56
CA GLU A 209 19.90 20.24 -1.64
C GLU A 209 18.73 19.25 -1.79
N GLY A 210 18.37 18.88 -3.03
CA GLY A 210 17.32 17.90 -3.30
C GLY A 210 17.71 16.48 -2.89
N MET A 211 18.98 16.11 -2.97
CA MET A 211 19.49 14.81 -2.51
C MET A 211 19.53 14.69 -0.98
N VAL A 212 19.62 15.80 -0.25
CA VAL A 212 19.63 15.82 1.22
C VAL A 212 18.21 15.75 1.81
N LEU A 213 17.19 16.08 1.01
CA LEU A 213 15.79 16.02 1.41
C LEU A 213 15.19 14.60 1.39
N VAL A 214 15.96 13.60 0.96
CA VAL A 214 15.51 12.23 0.72
C VAL A 214 16.32 11.21 1.51
#